data_AF-A0A2K0UQ58-F1
#
_entry.id   AF-A0A2K0UQ58-F1
#
_cell.length_a   1.000
_cell.length_b   1.000
_cell.length_c   1.000
_cell.angle_alpha   90.00
_cell.angle_beta   90.00
_cell.angle_gamma   90.00
#
_symmetry.space_group_name_H-M   'P 1'
#
loop_
_entity.id
_entity.type
_entity.pdbx_description
1 polymer ?
#
loop_
_entity_poly.entity_id
_entity_poly.type
_entity_poly.pdbx_seq_one_letter_code
_entity_poly.pdbx_strand_id
1 'polypeptide(L)'
;MAQQSFVRSSIPLPRHTYEGEEYFCRFAPRIHRDARLSDAGSWQCQVDFLKSSNDARAGADRNKDVHSYAVGCINLVVGNFTALCACEALSDRLALTTYMVEYAYIHDDVIEYSEKKDETYLQKANKQLMEGLTFEGDTSRGPKSKDHVQRRQLQAKMVMELMEVDKEQAKETLRLWKEMSEVFVQIRDMKFTVLEDYLKFRVVDAGCPYVRKPILH
;
A
#
# COMPACT_ATOMS: atom_id res chain seq x y z
N MET A 1 6.81 -27.47 30.13
CA MET A 1 6.77 -26.95 28.74
C MET A 1 6.97 -25.46 28.82
N ALA A 2 8.07 -24.92 28.28
CA ALA A 2 8.27 -23.48 28.23
C ALA A 2 7.28 -22.89 27.21
N GLN A 3 6.45 -21.94 27.65
CA GLN A 3 5.57 -21.17 26.76
C GLN A 3 6.46 -20.48 25.71
N GLN A 4 6.40 -20.92 24.46
CA GLN A 4 7.03 -20.19 23.36
C GLN A 4 6.43 -18.79 23.33
N SER A 5 7.30 -17.76 23.41
CA SER A 5 6.89 -16.38 23.20
C SER A 5 6.12 -16.27 21.88
N PHE A 6 4.93 -15.66 21.93
CA PHE A 6 4.13 -15.31 20.74
C PHE A 6 4.83 -14.28 19.86
N VAL A 7 5.77 -13.53 20.45
CA VAL A 7 6.61 -12.53 19.77
C VAL A 7 7.89 -13.23 19.30
N ARG A 8 8.09 -13.28 17.99
CA ARG A 8 9.21 -14.00 17.35
C ARG A 8 9.99 -13.14 16.38
N SER A 9 9.34 -12.22 15.67
CA SER A 9 9.98 -11.48 14.58
C SER A 9 10.31 -10.05 14.93
N SER A 10 9.74 -9.46 15.99
CA SER A 10 10.03 -8.06 16.35
C SER A 10 10.94 -7.86 17.56
N ILE A 11 11.48 -6.65 17.67
CA ILE A 11 12.17 -6.10 18.84
C ILE A 11 11.38 -4.92 19.42
N PRO A 12 11.39 -4.69 20.75
CA PRO A 12 10.73 -3.54 21.33
C PRO A 12 11.45 -2.25 20.94
N LEU A 13 10.71 -1.17 20.69
CA LEU A 13 11.31 0.15 20.53
C LEU A 13 11.75 0.71 21.90
N PRO A 14 12.85 1.45 21.98
CA PRO A 14 13.26 2.10 23.22
C PRO A 14 12.18 3.10 23.69
N ARG A 15 11.81 3.07 24.97
CA ARG A 15 10.69 3.88 25.50
C ARG A 15 10.81 5.38 25.19
N HIS A 16 12.02 5.93 25.27
CA HIS A 16 12.29 7.34 24.99
C HIS A 16 12.02 7.76 23.54
N THR A 17 11.78 6.83 22.59
CA THR A 17 11.48 7.17 21.19
C THR A 17 10.00 7.45 20.96
N TYR A 18 9.12 7.12 21.91
CA TYR A 18 7.67 7.32 21.78
C TYR A 18 7.00 7.81 23.06
N GLU A 19 7.63 7.67 24.23
CA GLU A 19 7.13 8.26 25.48
C GLU A 19 7.48 9.75 25.54
N GLY A 20 6.44 10.58 25.60
CA GLY A 20 6.50 12.03 25.79
C GLY A 20 5.21 12.52 26.46
N GLU A 21 5.10 13.82 26.75
CA GLU A 21 3.94 14.38 27.47
C GLU A 21 2.59 14.11 26.77
N GLU A 22 2.61 13.91 25.45
CA GLU A 22 1.41 13.72 24.62
C GLU A 22 1.14 12.25 24.22
N TYR A 23 1.98 11.29 24.65
CA TYR A 23 1.76 9.87 24.29
C TYR A 23 0.60 9.27 25.09
N PHE A 24 -0.60 9.33 24.51
CA PHE A 24 -1.84 8.88 25.16
C PHE A 24 -2.05 7.36 25.13
N CYS A 25 -1.22 6.62 24.40
CA CYS A 25 -1.41 5.19 24.18
C CYS A 25 -0.67 4.35 25.23
N ARG A 26 -1.27 3.23 25.65
CA ARG A 26 -0.62 2.24 26.53
C ARG A 26 0.14 1.16 25.76
N PHE A 27 0.14 1.22 24.43
CA PHE A 27 0.78 0.23 23.59
C PHE A 27 2.30 0.42 23.62
N ALA A 28 3.05 -0.67 23.79
CA ALA A 28 4.51 -0.64 23.68
C ALA A 28 4.87 -1.03 22.24
N PRO A 29 5.21 -0.06 21.36
CA PRO A 29 5.49 -0.34 19.96
C PRO A 29 6.73 -1.21 19.79
N ARG A 30 6.69 -2.00 18.72
CA ARG A 30 7.74 -2.92 18.31
C ARG A 30 8.03 -2.70 16.84
N ILE A 31 9.23 -3.04 16.41
CA ILE A 31 9.62 -3.01 15.00
C ILE A 31 10.13 -4.39 14.59
N HIS A 32 9.83 -4.79 13.36
CA HIS A 32 10.33 -6.04 12.81
C HIS A 32 11.88 -6.08 12.86
N ARG A 33 12.47 -7.22 13.26
CA ARG A 33 13.94 -7.36 13.39
C ARG A 33 14.67 -7.17 12.06
N ASP A 34 14.01 -7.57 10.98
CA ASP A 34 14.50 -7.44 9.61
C ASP A 34 13.91 -6.21 8.90
N ALA A 35 13.71 -5.09 9.60
CA ALA A 35 13.12 -3.86 9.03
C ALA A 35 13.79 -3.40 7.72
N ARG A 36 15.08 -3.68 7.54
CA ARG A 36 15.81 -3.45 6.28
C ARG A 36 15.17 -4.11 5.05
N LEU A 37 14.43 -5.21 5.22
CA LEU A 37 13.70 -5.87 4.14
C LEU A 37 12.48 -5.06 3.72
N SER A 38 11.82 -4.40 4.69
CA SER A 38 10.77 -3.44 4.39
C SER A 38 11.32 -2.23 3.63
N ASP A 39 12.44 -1.66 4.09
CA ASP A 39 13.09 -0.56 3.36
C ASP A 39 13.43 -0.96 1.92
N ALA A 40 14.02 -2.15 1.74
CA ALA A 40 14.33 -2.67 0.40
C ALA A 40 13.07 -2.85 -0.46
N GLY A 41 11.97 -3.38 0.10
CA GLY A 41 10.70 -3.55 -0.60
C GLY A 41 10.11 -2.21 -1.07
N SER A 42 10.08 -1.21 -0.19
CA SER A 42 9.62 0.15 -0.55
C SER A 42 10.49 0.77 -1.64
N TRP A 43 11.83 0.73 -1.48
CA TRP A 43 12.74 1.31 -2.47
C TRP A 43 12.61 0.64 -3.83
N GLN A 44 12.48 -0.69 -3.85
CA GLN A 44 12.30 -1.43 -5.10
C GLN A 44 10.99 -1.04 -5.79
N CYS A 45 9.90 -0.86 -5.03
CA CYS A 45 8.62 -0.40 -5.56
C CYS A 45 8.74 0.99 -6.21
N GLN A 46 9.35 1.94 -5.51
CA GLN A 46 9.59 3.29 -6.03
C GLN A 46 10.43 3.26 -7.32
N VAL A 47 11.51 2.50 -7.33
CA VAL A 47 12.38 2.35 -8.51
C VAL A 47 11.61 1.77 -9.69
N ASP A 48 10.84 0.71 -9.49
CA ASP A 48 10.10 0.06 -10.56
C ASP A 48 8.96 0.97 -11.09
N PHE A 49 8.26 1.66 -10.19
CA PHE A 49 7.20 2.60 -10.56
C PHE A 49 7.76 3.78 -11.38
N LEU A 50 8.85 4.41 -10.94
CA LEU A 50 9.50 5.52 -11.65
C LEU A 50 10.15 5.10 -12.97
N LYS A 51 10.48 3.81 -13.14
CA LYS A 51 10.94 3.23 -14.40
C LYS A 51 9.80 2.81 -15.33
N SER A 52 8.58 2.66 -14.81
CA SER A 52 7.43 2.16 -15.56
C SER A 52 6.85 3.16 -16.58
N SER A 53 7.15 4.46 -16.47
CA SER A 53 6.64 5.47 -17.40
C SER A 53 7.34 6.81 -17.24
N ASN A 54 7.41 7.57 -18.34
CA ASN A 54 7.87 8.96 -18.29
C ASN A 54 6.89 9.83 -17.49
N ASP A 55 5.60 9.53 -17.58
CA ASP A 55 4.55 10.21 -16.82
C ASP A 55 4.69 9.98 -15.30
N ALA A 56 5.06 8.78 -14.86
CA ALA A 56 5.32 8.52 -13.42
C ALA A 56 6.51 9.34 -12.92
N ARG A 57 7.59 9.40 -13.72
CA ARG A 57 8.77 10.21 -13.39
C ARG A 57 8.45 11.70 -13.36
N ALA A 58 7.71 12.20 -14.35
CA ALA A 58 7.29 13.59 -14.40
C ALA A 58 6.31 13.94 -13.28
N GLY A 59 5.42 13.01 -12.88
CA GLY A 59 4.51 13.17 -11.74
C GLY A 59 5.26 13.31 -10.42
N ALA A 60 6.32 12.52 -10.21
CA ALA A 60 7.19 12.65 -9.04
C ALA A 60 7.88 14.03 -8.98
N ASP A 61 8.29 14.58 -10.14
CA ASP A 61 8.91 15.91 -10.24
C ASP A 61 7.92 17.09 -10.08
N ARG A 62 6.63 16.89 -10.40
CA ARG A 62 5.56 17.91 -10.28
C ARG A 62 5.08 18.12 -8.86
N ASN A 63 5.34 17.19 -7.95
CA ASN A 63 5.01 17.31 -6.52
C ASN A 63 6.01 18.16 -5.72
N LYS A 64 6.52 19.23 -6.32
CA LYS A 64 7.29 20.26 -5.62
C LYS A 64 6.41 21.23 -4.82
N ASP A 65 5.17 21.43 -5.28
CA ASP A 65 4.18 22.32 -4.64
C ASP A 65 3.15 21.56 -3.79
N VAL A 66 3.08 20.23 -3.92
CA VAL A 66 2.20 19.34 -3.15
C VAL A 66 3.06 18.23 -2.55
N HIS A 67 3.12 18.17 -1.22
CA HIS A 67 4.04 17.32 -0.46
C HIS A 67 3.75 15.79 -0.52
N SER A 68 3.53 15.14 -1.67
CA SER A 68 3.41 13.67 -1.67
C SER A 68 3.64 12.97 -3.01
N TYR A 69 4.89 12.78 -3.40
CA TYR A 69 5.32 11.54 -4.08
C TYR A 69 6.69 11.06 -3.56
N ALA A 70 7.09 11.49 -2.36
CA ALA A 70 8.48 11.29 -1.95
C ALA A 70 8.73 9.91 -1.31
N VAL A 71 7.78 9.38 -0.53
CA VAL A 71 7.97 8.16 0.28
C VAL A 71 6.63 7.76 0.90
N GLY A 72 6.14 6.54 0.64
CA GLY A 72 4.93 6.00 1.28
C GLY A 72 5.26 5.38 2.64
N CYS A 73 5.85 4.19 2.63
CA CYS A 73 6.21 3.47 3.85
C CYS A 73 7.58 3.86 4.42
N ILE A 74 8.47 4.48 3.63
CA ILE A 74 9.85 4.74 4.02
C ILE A 74 9.91 5.89 5.04
N ASN A 75 10.46 5.61 6.21
CA ASN A 75 10.80 6.63 7.20
C ASN A 75 12.11 6.28 7.89
N LEU A 76 13.17 7.02 7.56
CA LEU A 76 14.53 6.77 8.06
C LEU A 76 14.72 7.15 9.54
N VAL A 77 13.79 7.91 10.12
CA VAL A 77 13.90 8.40 11.50
C VAL A 77 13.24 7.43 12.47
N VAL A 78 12.00 7.01 12.18
CA VAL A 78 11.22 6.15 13.09
C VAL A 78 11.10 4.69 12.64
N GLY A 79 11.50 4.39 11.40
CA GLY A 79 11.42 3.06 10.81
C GLY A 79 10.27 2.94 9.80
N ASN A 80 10.43 1.98 8.89
CA ASN A 80 9.45 1.72 7.83
C ASN A 80 8.05 1.41 8.40
N PHE A 81 7.01 1.97 7.78
CA PHE A 81 5.61 1.79 8.16
C PHE A 81 5.23 0.32 8.27
N THR A 82 5.55 -0.50 7.27
CA THR A 82 5.23 -1.94 7.30
C THR A 82 6.00 -2.64 8.42
N ALA A 83 7.27 -2.32 8.64
CA ALA A 83 8.04 -2.93 9.74
C ALA A 83 7.47 -2.61 11.14
N LEU A 84 6.80 -1.47 11.30
CA LEU A 84 6.14 -1.05 12.54
C LEU A 84 4.73 -1.65 12.69
N CYS A 85 3.91 -1.61 11.64
CA CYS A 85 2.53 -2.11 11.66
C CYS A 85 2.44 -3.64 11.57
N ALA A 86 3.37 -4.26 10.84
CA ALA A 86 3.47 -5.70 10.57
C ALA A 86 4.68 -6.31 11.28
N CYS A 87 4.96 -5.91 12.51
CA CYS A 87 6.20 -6.25 13.20
C CYS A 87 6.40 -7.77 13.46
N GLU A 88 5.33 -8.57 13.41
CA GLU A 88 5.36 -10.04 13.51
C GLU A 88 5.14 -10.76 12.17
N ALA A 89 5.21 -10.05 11.04
CA ALA A 89 5.18 -10.68 9.72
C ALA A 89 6.32 -11.71 9.56
N LEU A 90 6.15 -12.62 8.61
CA LEU A 90 7.21 -13.55 8.24
C LEU A 90 8.30 -12.79 7.45
N SER A 91 9.57 -12.95 7.83
CA SER A 91 10.68 -12.21 7.23
C SER A 91 10.79 -12.41 5.71
N ASP A 92 10.47 -13.60 5.21
CA ASP A 92 10.47 -13.94 3.78
C ASP A 92 9.34 -13.27 2.99
N ARG A 93 8.24 -12.91 3.66
CA ARG A 93 7.11 -12.17 3.07
C ARG A 93 7.26 -10.66 3.20
N LEU A 94 8.01 -10.18 4.19
CA LEU A 94 8.07 -8.78 4.58
C LEU A 94 8.42 -7.81 3.44
N ALA A 95 9.38 -8.16 2.59
CA ALA A 95 9.78 -7.31 1.47
C ALA A 95 8.65 -7.16 0.43
N LEU A 96 8.01 -8.27 0.04
CA LEU A 96 6.89 -8.28 -0.89
C LEU A 96 5.67 -7.56 -0.30
N THR A 97 5.34 -7.81 0.96
CA THR A 97 4.26 -7.09 1.65
C THR A 97 4.52 -5.59 1.66
N THR A 98 5.75 -5.17 1.97
CA THR A 98 6.10 -3.74 1.99
C THR A 98 6.02 -3.13 0.60
N TYR A 99 6.47 -3.86 -0.42
CA TYR A 99 6.33 -3.45 -1.83
C TYR A 99 4.87 -3.19 -2.21
N MET A 100 3.96 -4.09 -1.81
CA MET A 100 2.53 -3.96 -2.07
C MET A 100 1.92 -2.74 -1.37
N VAL A 101 2.27 -2.53 -0.09
CA VAL A 101 1.78 -1.37 0.68
C VAL A 101 2.33 -0.06 0.09
N GLU A 102 3.59 -0.03 -0.33
CA GLU A 102 4.17 1.14 -1.01
C GLU A 102 3.42 1.44 -2.31
N TYR A 103 3.11 0.42 -3.12
CA TYR A 103 2.32 0.60 -4.34
C TYR A 103 0.90 1.10 -4.03
N ALA A 104 0.30 0.68 -2.92
CA ALA A 104 -1.00 1.18 -2.48
C ALA A 104 -0.96 2.67 -2.08
N TYR A 105 0.12 3.15 -1.44
CA TYR A 105 0.32 4.58 -1.18
C TYR A 105 0.45 5.38 -2.48
N ILE A 106 1.24 4.88 -3.44
CA ILE A 106 1.37 5.52 -4.75
C ILE A 106 0.01 5.57 -5.47
N HIS A 107 -0.77 4.48 -5.38
CA HIS A 107 -2.11 4.40 -5.94
C HIS A 107 -3.04 5.48 -5.35
N ASP A 108 -3.07 5.59 -4.02
CA ASP A 108 -3.86 6.59 -3.29
C ASP A 108 -3.51 8.02 -3.73
N ASP A 109 -2.22 8.35 -3.75
CA ASP A 109 -1.74 9.67 -4.17
C ASP A 109 -2.13 10.00 -5.62
N VAL A 110 -2.06 9.04 -6.54
CA VAL A 110 -2.46 9.24 -7.96
C VAL A 110 -3.95 9.55 -8.09
N ILE A 111 -4.79 8.93 -7.27
CA ILE A 111 -6.23 9.19 -7.28
C ILE A 111 -6.54 10.52 -6.58
N GLU A 112 -5.93 10.77 -5.42
CA GLU A 112 -6.19 11.95 -4.60
C GLU A 112 -5.65 13.23 -5.27
N TYR A 113 -4.42 13.24 -5.77
CA TYR A 113 -3.81 14.45 -6.34
C TYR A 113 -4.08 14.65 -7.83
N SER A 114 -4.98 13.88 -8.44
CA SER A 114 -5.38 14.09 -9.83
C SER A 114 -5.92 15.53 -10.05
N GLU A 115 -5.26 16.29 -10.93
CA GLU A 115 -5.71 17.62 -11.40
C GLU A 115 -7.11 17.55 -12.04
N LYS A 116 -7.45 16.38 -12.62
CA LYS A 116 -8.76 16.10 -13.22
C LYS A 116 -9.57 15.29 -12.22
N LYS A 117 -10.46 15.97 -11.49
CA LYS A 117 -11.39 15.35 -10.54
C LYS A 117 -12.70 14.85 -11.18
N ASP A 118 -12.74 14.74 -12.50
CA ASP A 118 -13.87 14.16 -13.21
C ASP A 118 -13.99 12.66 -12.89
N GLU A 119 -15.19 12.20 -12.54
CA GLU A 119 -15.45 10.83 -12.13
C GLU A 119 -15.02 9.83 -13.21
N THR A 120 -15.30 10.09 -14.49
CA THR A 120 -14.93 9.19 -15.59
C THR A 120 -13.41 9.12 -15.79
N TYR A 121 -12.70 10.22 -15.54
CA TYR A 121 -11.24 10.24 -15.52
C TYR A 121 -10.68 9.42 -14.36
N LEU A 122 -11.21 9.59 -13.14
CA LEU A 122 -10.77 8.85 -11.96
C LEU A 122 -11.06 7.34 -12.08
N GLN A 123 -12.25 6.96 -12.58
CA GLN A 123 -12.58 5.58 -12.93
C GLN A 123 -11.56 4.97 -13.89
N LYS A 124 -11.16 5.74 -14.92
CA LYS A 124 -10.16 5.31 -15.90
C LYS A 124 -8.77 5.18 -15.29
N ALA A 125 -8.34 6.12 -14.46
CA ALA A 125 -7.04 6.09 -13.78
C ALA A 125 -6.96 4.89 -12.81
N ASN A 126 -8.00 4.70 -11.99
CA ASN A 126 -8.13 3.56 -11.09
C ASN A 126 -8.11 2.23 -11.86
N LYS A 127 -8.87 2.11 -12.96
CA LYS A 127 -8.83 0.91 -13.82
C LYS A 127 -7.41 0.61 -14.31
N GLN A 128 -6.68 1.62 -14.78
CA GLN A 128 -5.30 1.43 -15.26
C GLN A 128 -4.32 1.01 -14.15
N LEU A 129 -4.57 1.42 -12.90
CA LEU A 129 -3.75 1.06 -11.76
C LEU A 129 -4.08 -0.34 -11.18
N MET A 130 -5.22 -0.90 -11.58
CA MET A 130 -5.72 -2.21 -11.17
C MET A 130 -5.66 -3.29 -12.27
N GLU A 131 -5.45 -2.92 -13.54
CA GLU A 131 -5.58 -3.82 -14.70
C GLU A 131 -4.67 -5.06 -14.68
N GLY A 132 -3.47 -4.96 -14.12
CA GLY A 132 -2.54 -6.08 -13.94
C GLY A 132 -2.73 -6.82 -12.60
N LEU A 133 -3.61 -6.33 -11.73
CA LEU A 133 -3.97 -6.97 -10.46
C LEU A 133 -5.15 -7.94 -10.60
N THR A 134 -5.89 -7.86 -11.70
CA THR A 134 -7.07 -8.71 -11.96
C THR A 134 -6.73 -9.93 -12.83
N PHE A 135 -7.24 -11.11 -12.44
CA PHE A 135 -7.12 -12.35 -13.23
C PHE A 135 -7.99 -12.34 -14.50
N GLU A 136 -9.05 -11.53 -14.50
CA GLU A 136 -9.91 -11.33 -15.66
C GLU A 136 -9.18 -10.41 -16.63
N GLY A 137 -8.37 -11.00 -17.49
CA GLY A 137 -7.73 -10.30 -18.59
C GLY A 137 -8.81 -9.78 -19.54
N ASP A 138 -9.18 -8.51 -19.41
CA ASP A 138 -9.89 -7.79 -20.46
C ASP A 138 -8.93 -7.59 -21.64
N THR A 139 -8.80 -8.61 -22.48
CA THR A 139 -7.98 -8.61 -23.71
C THR A 139 -8.56 -7.68 -24.78
N SER A 140 -9.74 -7.09 -24.53
CA SER A 140 -10.50 -6.31 -25.52
C SER A 140 -9.96 -4.90 -25.77
N ARG A 141 -9.01 -4.41 -24.96
CA ARG A 141 -8.39 -3.08 -25.15
C ARG A 141 -6.89 -3.25 -25.32
N GLY A 142 -6.45 -3.23 -26.58
CA GLY A 142 -5.03 -3.19 -26.92
C GLY A 142 -4.27 -2.07 -26.20
N PRO A 143 -2.94 -2.19 -26.08
CA PRO A 143 -2.14 -1.26 -25.28
C PRO A 143 -2.28 0.18 -25.80
N LYS A 144 -2.72 1.09 -24.93
CA LYS A 144 -2.96 2.50 -25.31
C LYS A 144 -1.68 3.35 -25.34
N SER A 145 -0.61 2.90 -24.67
CA SER A 145 0.74 3.48 -24.71
C SER A 145 1.78 2.49 -24.17
N LYS A 146 3.07 2.74 -24.44
CA LYS A 146 4.19 1.95 -23.87
C LYS A 146 4.21 2.00 -22.34
N ASP A 147 3.90 3.16 -21.79
CA ASP A 147 3.82 3.43 -20.34
C ASP A 147 2.71 2.62 -19.67
N HIS A 148 1.56 2.46 -20.35
CA HIS A 148 0.45 1.62 -19.87
C HIS A 148 0.83 0.14 -19.81
N VAL A 149 1.59 -0.37 -20.80
CA VAL A 149 2.08 -1.76 -20.82
C VAL A 149 3.05 -2.01 -19.66
N GLN A 150 3.99 -1.10 -19.42
CA GLN A 150 5.01 -1.26 -18.38
C GLN A 150 4.40 -1.24 -16.97
N ARG A 151 3.42 -0.36 -16.71
CA ARG A 151 2.66 -0.38 -15.43
C ARG A 151 1.87 -1.67 -15.24
N ARG A 152 1.22 -2.17 -16.29
CA ARG A 152 0.50 -3.45 -16.22
C ARG A 152 1.44 -4.63 -15.95
N GLN A 153 2.63 -4.63 -16.55
CA GLN A 153 3.65 -5.65 -16.30
C GLN A 153 4.15 -5.63 -14.84
N LEU A 154 4.33 -4.43 -14.27
CA LEU A 154 4.68 -4.25 -12.86
C LEU A 154 3.65 -4.91 -11.93
N GLN A 155 2.38 -4.57 -12.12
CA GLN A 155 1.26 -5.11 -11.36
C GLN A 155 1.16 -6.64 -11.51
N ALA A 156 1.29 -7.15 -12.75
CA ALA A 156 1.23 -8.58 -13.01
C ALA A 156 2.39 -9.34 -12.34
N LYS A 157 3.61 -8.78 -12.34
CA LYS A 157 4.76 -9.36 -11.65
C LYS A 157 4.50 -9.49 -10.14
N MET A 158 3.96 -8.43 -9.52
CA MET A 158 3.60 -8.44 -8.10
C MET A 158 2.54 -9.50 -7.78
N VAL A 159 1.51 -9.68 -8.64
CA VAL A 159 0.52 -10.75 -8.47
C VAL A 159 1.15 -12.14 -8.55
N MET A 160 2.06 -12.35 -9.52
CA MET A 160 2.74 -13.63 -9.69
C MET A 160 3.57 -13.99 -8.46
N GLU A 161 4.37 -13.06 -7.94
CA GLU A 161 5.17 -13.28 -6.73
C GLU A 161 4.27 -13.58 -5.51
N LEU A 162 3.15 -12.87 -5.35
CA LEU A 162 2.20 -13.13 -4.28
C LEU A 162 1.58 -14.53 -4.37
N MET A 163 1.22 -14.95 -5.58
CA MET A 163 0.65 -16.27 -5.87
C MET A 163 1.65 -17.42 -5.65
N GLU A 164 2.93 -17.19 -5.92
CA GLU A 164 4.00 -18.15 -5.67
C GLU A 164 4.26 -18.34 -4.17
N VAL A 165 4.13 -17.27 -3.38
CA VAL A 165 4.30 -17.32 -1.92
C VAL A 165 3.13 -18.04 -1.24
N ASP A 166 1.89 -17.59 -1.49
CA ASP A 166 0.69 -18.16 -0.89
C ASP A 166 -0.54 -17.89 -1.74
N LYS A 167 -0.93 -18.87 -2.54
CA LYS A 167 -2.03 -18.75 -3.50
C LYS A 167 -3.37 -18.35 -2.87
N GLU A 168 -3.70 -18.86 -1.69
CA GLU A 168 -5.00 -18.59 -1.08
C GLU A 168 -5.03 -17.20 -0.43
N GLN A 169 -3.97 -16.82 0.28
CA GLN A 169 -3.84 -15.46 0.81
C GLN A 169 -3.71 -14.42 -0.32
N ALA A 170 -3.06 -14.77 -1.43
CA ALA A 170 -2.96 -13.93 -2.60
C ALA A 170 -4.33 -13.58 -3.18
N LYS A 171 -5.20 -14.57 -3.36
CA LYS A 171 -6.56 -14.36 -3.90
C LYS A 171 -7.37 -13.44 -3.00
N GLU A 172 -7.32 -13.67 -1.69
CA GLU A 172 -8.03 -12.85 -0.72
C GLU A 172 -7.49 -11.41 -0.69
N THR A 173 -6.17 -11.24 -0.75
CA THR A 173 -5.52 -9.93 -0.81
C THR A 173 -5.94 -9.15 -2.05
N LEU A 174 -5.98 -9.81 -3.22
CA LEU A 174 -6.40 -9.18 -4.48
C LEU A 174 -7.90 -8.87 -4.50
N ARG A 175 -8.74 -9.71 -3.88
CA ARG A 175 -10.17 -9.44 -3.69
C ARG A 175 -10.36 -8.17 -2.84
N LEU A 176 -9.68 -8.10 -1.69
CA LEU A 176 -9.74 -6.94 -0.79
C LEU A 176 -9.23 -5.67 -1.48
N TRP A 177 -8.14 -5.76 -2.26
CA TRP A 177 -7.65 -4.63 -3.04
C TRP A 177 -8.72 -4.13 -4.03
N LYS A 178 -9.34 -5.04 -4.79
CA LYS A 178 -10.40 -4.69 -5.72
C LYS A 178 -11.55 -3.95 -5.04
N GLU A 179 -12.03 -4.47 -3.91
CA GLU A 179 -13.12 -3.83 -3.13
C GLU A 179 -12.75 -2.42 -2.67
N MET A 180 -11.53 -2.21 -2.17
CA MET A 180 -11.07 -0.87 -1.80
C MET A 180 -10.97 0.07 -3.01
N SER A 181 -10.47 -0.44 -4.14
CA SER A 181 -10.31 0.36 -5.36
C SER A 181 -11.64 0.85 -5.91
N GLU A 182 -12.69 0.04 -5.85
CA GLU A 182 -14.04 0.42 -6.30
C GLU A 182 -14.64 1.54 -5.45
N VAL A 183 -14.29 1.56 -4.17
CA VAL A 183 -14.72 2.55 -3.21
C VAL A 183 -14.04 3.91 -3.48
N PHE A 184 -12.71 3.97 -3.71
CA PHE A 184 -11.95 5.23 -3.89
C PHE A 184 -12.57 6.26 -4.84
N VAL A 185 -13.20 5.81 -5.92
CA VAL A 185 -13.79 6.70 -6.93
C VAL A 185 -15.13 7.29 -6.47
N GLN A 186 -15.93 6.56 -5.72
CA GLN A 186 -17.31 6.95 -5.35
C GLN A 186 -17.36 8.02 -4.25
N ILE A 187 -16.26 8.22 -3.54
CA ILE A 187 -16.25 8.88 -2.23
C ILE A 187 -16.11 10.39 -2.31
N ARG A 188 -15.45 10.92 -3.34
CA ARG A 188 -14.95 12.31 -3.31
C ARG A 188 -16.02 13.37 -3.19
N ASP A 189 -17.27 13.04 -3.54
CA ASP A 189 -18.42 13.94 -3.41
C ASP A 189 -19.35 13.61 -2.23
N MET A 190 -19.01 12.60 -1.41
CA MET A 190 -19.79 12.24 -0.23
C MET A 190 -19.61 13.27 0.88
N LYS A 191 -20.70 13.91 1.29
CA LYS A 191 -20.74 14.83 2.43
C LYS A 191 -21.29 14.10 3.64
N PHE A 192 -20.44 13.80 4.61
CA PHE A 192 -20.84 13.25 5.89
C PHE A 192 -21.24 14.37 6.85
N THR A 193 -22.41 14.27 7.45
CA THR A 193 -22.89 15.20 8.49
C THR A 193 -22.79 14.62 9.90
N VAL A 194 -22.48 13.32 10.01
CA VAL A 194 -22.42 12.55 11.27
C VAL A 194 -21.13 11.72 11.29
N LEU A 195 -20.44 11.74 12.43
CA LEU A 195 -19.13 11.09 12.59
C LEU A 195 -19.22 9.57 12.47
N GLU A 196 -20.25 8.94 13.01
CA GLU A 196 -20.42 7.49 12.94
C GLU A 196 -20.49 6.97 11.49
N ASP A 197 -21.16 7.72 10.62
CA ASP A 197 -21.28 7.33 9.21
C ASP A 197 -19.97 7.59 8.46
N TYR A 198 -19.26 8.66 8.78
CA TYR A 198 -17.90 8.89 8.31
C TYR A 198 -16.94 7.77 8.75
N LEU A 199 -17.03 7.28 9.99
CA LEU A 199 -16.10 6.26 10.50
C LEU A 199 -16.34 4.88 9.88
N LYS A 200 -17.60 4.44 9.74
CA LYS A 200 -17.91 3.18 9.03
C LYS A 200 -17.33 3.18 7.63
N PHE A 201 -17.43 4.34 7.00
CA PHE A 201 -16.90 4.61 5.69
C PHE A 201 -15.35 4.61 5.67
N ARG A 202 -14.72 5.42 6.53
CA ARG A 202 -13.27 5.63 6.57
C ARG A 202 -12.49 4.37 6.91
N VAL A 203 -13.09 3.41 7.60
CA VAL A 203 -12.45 2.10 7.84
C VAL A 203 -12.12 1.35 6.54
N VAL A 204 -12.98 1.44 5.52
CA VAL A 204 -12.76 0.78 4.22
C VAL A 204 -11.81 1.60 3.36
N ASP A 205 -12.02 2.91 3.32
CA ASP A 205 -11.23 3.88 2.56
C ASP A 205 -9.77 3.98 3.05
N ALA A 206 -9.53 3.90 4.35
CA ALA A 206 -8.17 3.83 4.92
C ALA A 206 -7.50 2.45 4.72
N GLY A 207 -8.17 1.52 4.06
CA GLY A 207 -7.70 0.18 3.76
C GLY A 207 -7.42 -0.73 4.95
N CYS A 208 -8.10 -0.51 6.08
CA CYS A 208 -7.94 -1.33 7.28
C CYS A 208 -8.20 -2.84 7.06
N PRO A 209 -9.18 -3.27 6.22
CA PRO A 209 -9.36 -4.69 5.91
C PRO A 209 -8.17 -5.30 5.16
N TYR A 210 -7.57 -4.54 4.24
CA TYR A 210 -6.44 -4.97 3.41
C TYR A 210 -5.14 -5.08 4.20
N VAL A 211 -4.84 -4.13 5.09
CA VAL A 211 -3.61 -4.18 5.89
C VAL A 211 -3.61 -5.37 6.87
N ARG A 212 -4.79 -5.81 7.34
CA ARG A 212 -4.88 -6.84 8.39
C ARG A 212 -4.55 -8.26 7.92
N LYS A 213 -4.89 -8.65 6.69
CA LYS A 213 -4.87 -10.07 6.27
C LYS A 213 -3.56 -10.60 5.67
N PRO A 214 -2.86 -9.90 4.76
CA PRO A 214 -1.61 -10.37 4.17
C PRO A 214 -0.44 -10.42 5.17
N ILE A 215 -0.57 -9.70 6.28
CA ILE A 215 0.49 -9.45 7.25
C ILE A 215 0.57 -10.51 8.36
N LEU A 216 -0.54 -11.22 8.64
CA LEU A 216 -0.68 -11.98 9.89
C LEU A 216 -0.66 -13.52 9.74
N HIS A 217 -0.49 -14.04 8.53
CA HIS A 217 -0.43 -15.49 8.28
C HIS A 217 0.70 -15.86 7.34
#